data_AF-A0A8D1PHE9-F1
#
_entry.id   AF-A0A8D1PHE9-F1
#
_cell.length_a   1.000
_cell.length_b   1.000
_cell.length_c   1.000
_cell.angle_alpha   90.00
_cell.angle_beta   90.00
_cell.angle_gamma   90.00
#
_symmetry.space_group_name_H-M   'P 1'
#
loop_
_entity.id
_entity.type
_entity.pdbx_description
1 polymer ?
#
loop_
_entity_poly.entity_id
_entity_poly.type
_entity_poly.pdbx_seq_one_letter_code
_entity_poly.pdbx_strand_id
1 'polypeptide(L)'
;MNNAEEQISDMEDRIIEITQSGQQTENQIKKQESNRRDLWDNIMQANLCIIGIPEGVEKDKGIENIFEEIITGNFPNLKDNGFKLQEAQRAPKKLNPNIPTPRHIIIKMEKVSDKERILKAAGEKQNVTYKGTTIKLSADFSTETLQARRESQEIFKVLKGKKHAT
;
A
#
# COMPACT_ATOMS: atom_id res chain seq x y z
N MET A 1 -50.97 -16.90 -32.63
CA MET A 1 -49.52 -16.94 -32.36
C MET A 1 -49.07 -18.37 -32.53
N ASN A 2 -47.98 -18.57 -33.26
CA ASN A 2 -47.41 -19.91 -33.44
C ASN A 2 -46.53 -20.25 -32.22
N ASN A 3 -46.45 -21.52 -31.82
CA ASN A 3 -45.65 -22.01 -30.68
C ASN A 3 -44.19 -21.50 -30.69
N ALA A 4 -43.60 -21.25 -31.87
CA ALA A 4 -42.27 -20.68 -31.99
C ALA A 4 -42.18 -19.20 -31.57
N GLU A 5 -43.21 -18.40 -31.82
CA GLU A 5 -43.25 -16.97 -31.42
C GLU A 5 -43.35 -16.81 -29.91
N GLU A 6 -44.15 -17.66 -29.26
CA GLU A 6 -44.29 -17.70 -27.80
C GLU A 6 -42.98 -18.10 -27.12
N GLN A 7 -42.28 -19.12 -27.65
CA GLN A 7 -40.95 -19.51 -27.15
C GLN A 7 -39.89 -18.41 -27.33
N ILE A 8 -39.94 -17.66 -28.44
CA ILE A 8 -39.02 -16.53 -28.66
C ILE A 8 -39.29 -15.42 -27.64
N SER A 9 -40.56 -15.06 -27.41
CA SER A 9 -40.94 -14.05 -26.41
C SER A 9 -40.48 -14.44 -25.00
N ASP A 10 -40.73 -15.70 -24.60
CA ASP A 10 -40.29 -16.23 -23.30
C ASP A 10 -38.76 -16.21 -23.14
N MET A 11 -38.02 -16.46 -24.23
CA MET A 11 -36.56 -16.39 -24.23
C MET A 11 -36.06 -14.95 -24.12
N GLU A 12 -36.68 -14.01 -24.83
CA GLU A 12 -36.34 -12.58 -24.77
C GLU A 12 -36.52 -12.02 -23.35
N ASP A 13 -37.65 -12.34 -22.70
CA ASP A 13 -37.92 -11.92 -21.33
C ASP A 13 -36.88 -12.47 -20.34
N ARG A 14 -36.51 -13.76 -20.47
CA ARG A 14 -35.45 -14.38 -19.66
C ARG A 14 -34.10 -13.72 -19.87
N ILE A 15 -33.74 -13.35 -21.10
CA ILE A 15 -32.47 -12.67 -21.40
C ILE A 15 -32.43 -11.29 -20.72
N ILE A 16 -33.54 -10.56 -20.72
CA ILE A 16 -33.65 -9.27 -20.03
C ILE A 16 -33.45 -9.44 -18.53
N GLU A 17 -34.12 -10.42 -17.90
CA GLU A 17 -33.94 -10.73 -16.47
C GLU A 17 -32.50 -11.14 -16.12
N ILE A 18 -31.87 -11.98 -16.93
CA ILE A 18 -30.47 -12.40 -16.74
C ILE A 18 -29.54 -11.19 -16.86
N THR A 19 -29.78 -10.31 -17.82
CA THR A 19 -28.95 -9.11 -18.01
C THR A 19 -29.08 -8.15 -16.82
N GLN A 20 -30.31 -7.90 -16.35
CA GLN A 20 -30.56 -7.04 -15.19
C GLN A 20 -29.95 -7.60 -13.90
N SER A 21 -30.15 -8.90 -13.65
CA SER A 21 -29.57 -9.59 -12.48
C SER A 21 -28.04 -9.66 -12.56
N GLY A 22 -27.47 -9.86 -13.75
CA GLY A 22 -26.03 -9.77 -14.01
C GLY A 22 -25.47 -8.39 -13.69
N GLN A 23 -26.12 -7.31 -14.17
CA GLN A 23 -25.70 -5.94 -13.86
C GLN A 23 -25.79 -5.63 -12.36
N GLN A 24 -26.83 -6.12 -11.69
CA GLN A 24 -27.00 -5.94 -10.25
C GLN A 24 -25.90 -6.66 -9.47
N THR A 25 -25.57 -7.91 -9.81
CA THR A 25 -24.50 -8.67 -9.15
C THR A 25 -23.13 -8.05 -9.38
N GLU A 26 -22.84 -7.56 -10.59
CA GLU A 26 -21.60 -6.82 -10.88
C GLU A 26 -21.47 -5.56 -10.00
N ASN A 27 -22.55 -4.80 -9.86
CA ASN A 27 -22.57 -3.61 -8.99
C ASN A 27 -22.35 -3.97 -7.52
N GLN A 28 -22.91 -5.09 -7.06
CA GLN A 28 -22.67 -5.59 -5.70
C GLN A 28 -21.21 -6.01 -5.49
N ILE A 29 -20.60 -6.71 -6.45
CA ILE A 29 -19.19 -7.11 -6.40
C ILE A 29 -18.29 -5.87 -6.35
N LYS A 30 -18.49 -4.89 -7.24
CA LYS A 30 -17.73 -3.63 -7.25
C LYS A 30 -17.79 -2.89 -5.91
N LYS A 31 -18.98 -2.89 -5.28
CA LYS A 31 -19.18 -2.29 -3.94
C LYS A 31 -18.41 -3.06 -2.87
N GLN A 32 -18.48 -4.39 -2.88
CA GLN A 32 -17.75 -5.23 -1.92
C GLN A 32 -16.24 -5.10 -2.07
N GLU A 33 -15.72 -5.09 -3.30
CA GLU A 33 -14.28 -4.89 -3.57
C GLU A 33 -13.81 -3.53 -3.05
N SER A 34 -14.59 -2.47 -3.31
CA SER A 34 -14.28 -1.13 -2.80
C SER A 34 -14.24 -1.09 -1.27
N ASN A 35 -15.26 -1.65 -0.61
CA ASN A 35 -15.29 -1.76 0.85
C ASN A 35 -14.08 -2.54 1.39
N ARG A 36 -13.69 -3.63 0.73
CA ARG A 36 -12.53 -4.43 1.11
C ARG A 36 -11.24 -3.63 1.01
N ARG A 37 -11.06 -2.84 -0.06
CA ARG A 37 -9.90 -1.94 -0.22
C ARG A 37 -9.83 -0.91 0.90
N ASP A 38 -10.94 -0.23 1.17
CA ASP A 38 -11.00 0.83 2.18
C ASP A 38 -10.71 0.27 3.59
N LEU A 39 -11.25 -0.91 3.92
CA LEU A 39 -10.97 -1.59 5.19
C LEU A 39 -9.49 -1.98 5.29
N TRP A 40 -8.89 -2.53 4.23
CA TRP A 40 -7.47 -2.86 4.24
C TRP A 40 -6.58 -1.63 4.38
N ASP A 41 -6.85 -0.57 3.63
CA ASP A 41 -6.08 0.67 3.72
C ASP A 41 -6.23 1.34 5.09
N ASN A 42 -7.41 1.21 5.72
CA ASN A 42 -7.62 1.66 7.11
C ASN A 42 -6.77 0.85 8.10
N ILE A 43 -6.75 -0.49 7.98
CA ILE A 43 -5.95 -1.37 8.84
C ILE A 43 -4.45 -1.08 8.69
N MET A 44 -4.00 -0.84 7.46
CA MET A 44 -2.59 -0.55 7.14
C MET A 44 -2.23 0.93 7.28
N GLN A 45 -3.18 1.78 7.71
CA GLN A 45 -2.97 3.22 7.75
C GLN A 45 -1.78 3.61 8.65
N ALA A 46 -1.53 2.85 9.72
CA ALA A 46 -0.40 3.06 10.64
C ALA A 46 0.88 2.30 10.25
N ASN A 47 0.87 1.51 9.18
CA ASN A 47 2.02 0.71 8.75
C ASN A 47 3.03 1.54 7.94
N LEU A 48 4.28 1.51 8.36
CA LEU A 48 5.45 1.99 7.65
C LEU A 48 6.21 0.79 7.06
N CYS A 49 6.57 0.88 5.78
CA CYS A 49 7.34 -0.13 5.08
C CYS A 49 8.77 0.38 4.83
N ILE A 50 9.76 -0.42 5.21
CA ILE A 50 11.19 -0.16 5.00
C ILE A 50 11.73 -1.20 4.01
N ILE A 51 12.30 -0.70 2.91
CA ILE A 51 12.81 -1.50 1.80
C ILE A 51 14.33 -1.29 1.70
N GLY A 52 15.06 -2.38 1.48
CA GLY A 52 16.51 -2.36 1.25
C GLY A 52 17.37 -2.71 2.45
N ILE A 53 16.78 -3.13 3.57
CA ILE A 53 17.55 -3.60 4.74
C ILE A 53 18.03 -5.04 4.49
N PRO A 54 19.34 -5.34 4.57
CA PRO A 54 19.87 -6.69 4.39
C PRO A 54 19.24 -7.70 5.36
N GLU A 55 19.02 -8.95 4.95
CA GLU A 55 18.45 -9.99 5.82
C GLU A 55 19.40 -10.34 6.98
N GLY A 56 18.85 -10.67 8.15
CA GLY A 56 19.62 -11.19 9.28
C GLY A 56 20.24 -10.12 10.20
N VAL A 57 20.32 -8.86 9.77
CA VAL A 57 20.81 -7.75 10.63
C VAL A 57 19.92 -7.50 11.84
N GLU A 58 18.64 -7.92 11.75
CA GLU A 58 17.70 -7.90 12.86
C GLU A 58 17.96 -8.94 13.95
N LYS A 59 18.77 -9.99 13.70
CA LYS A 59 19.01 -11.04 14.72
C LYS A 59 19.82 -10.51 15.90
N ASP A 60 20.72 -9.57 15.66
CA ASP A 60 21.63 -9.06 16.69
C ASP A 60 20.98 -7.97 17.54
N LYS A 61 20.18 -7.09 16.90
CA LYS A 61 19.64 -5.87 17.54
C LYS A 61 18.11 -5.82 17.57
N GLY A 62 17.40 -6.68 16.85
CA GLY A 62 15.96 -6.55 16.65
C GLY A 62 15.60 -5.45 15.63
N ILE A 63 14.35 -5.50 15.15
CA ILE A 63 13.84 -4.57 14.13
C ILE A 63 13.62 -3.16 14.69
N GLU A 64 13.20 -3.05 15.95
CA GLU A 64 12.94 -1.77 16.62
C GLU A 64 14.22 -0.92 16.71
N ASN A 65 15.35 -1.54 17.05
CA ASN A 65 16.64 -0.84 17.07
C ASN A 65 17.10 -0.40 15.68
N ILE A 66 16.80 -1.19 14.63
CA ILE A 66 17.08 -0.77 13.24
C ILE A 66 16.27 0.49 12.90
N PHE A 67 14.99 0.52 13.30
CA PHE A 67 14.14 1.68 13.09
C PHE A 67 14.67 2.91 13.83
N GLU A 68 15.03 2.78 15.10
CA GLU A 68 15.62 3.87 15.87
C GLU A 68 16.94 4.37 15.25
N GLU A 69 17.81 3.47 14.78
CA GLU A 69 19.04 3.83 14.06
C GLU A 69 18.75 4.63 12.77
N ILE A 70 17.70 4.25 12.02
CA ILE A 70 17.27 4.98 10.82
C ILE A 70 16.73 6.36 11.19
N ILE A 71 15.84 6.45 12.19
CA ILE A 71 15.25 7.73 12.61
C ILE A 71 16.34 8.66 13.12
N THR A 72 17.17 8.22 14.05
CA THR A 72 18.22 9.05 14.66
C THR A 72 19.30 9.46 13.65
N GLY A 73 19.68 8.56 12.72
CA GLY A 73 20.68 8.84 11.70
C GLY A 73 20.17 9.76 10.58
N ASN A 74 18.88 9.69 10.22
CA ASN A 74 18.35 10.44 9.08
C ASN A 74 17.52 11.67 9.47
N PHE A 75 16.81 11.63 10.59
CA PHE A 75 15.80 12.61 10.99
C PHE A 75 16.06 13.10 12.42
N PRO A 76 17.10 13.92 12.65
CA PRO A 76 17.45 14.37 14.00
C PRO A 76 16.32 15.17 14.68
N ASN A 77 15.46 15.84 13.89
CA ASN A 77 14.27 16.54 14.34
C ASN A 77 13.16 15.63 14.89
N LEU A 78 13.26 14.31 14.69
CA LEU A 78 12.29 13.32 15.18
C LEU A 78 12.85 12.46 16.33
N LYS A 79 14.09 12.69 16.76
CA LYS A 79 14.80 11.86 17.75
C LYS A 79 14.14 11.88 19.13
N ASP A 80 13.63 13.03 19.57
CA ASP A 80 13.11 13.21 20.93
C ASP A 80 11.63 12.78 21.07
N ASN A 81 11.02 12.24 20.01
CA ASN A 81 9.59 11.95 19.99
C ASN A 81 9.19 10.62 20.63
N GLY A 82 10.13 9.70 20.88
CA GLY A 82 9.86 8.42 21.53
C GLY A 82 8.71 7.65 20.86
N PHE A 83 8.90 7.26 19.60
CA PHE A 83 7.85 6.58 18.84
C PHE A 83 7.44 5.27 19.50
N LYS A 84 6.14 5.05 19.64
CA LYS A 84 5.59 3.80 20.16
C LYS A 84 5.19 2.88 19.01
N LEU A 85 5.79 1.71 18.98
CA LEU A 85 5.56 0.67 17.98
C LEU A 85 4.59 -0.37 18.55
N GLN A 86 3.61 -0.77 17.75
CA GLN A 86 2.71 -1.88 18.09
C GLN A 86 3.30 -3.23 17.63
N GLU A 87 3.90 -3.25 16.44
CA GLU A 87 4.47 -4.46 15.86
C GLU A 87 5.59 -4.08 14.89
N ALA A 88 6.65 -4.89 14.82
CA ALA A 88 7.72 -4.73 13.87
C ALA A 88 8.19 -6.10 13.37
N GLN A 89 8.04 -6.36 12.07
CA GLN A 89 8.36 -7.67 11.50
C GLN A 89 8.78 -7.60 10.02
N ARG A 90 9.47 -8.65 9.57
CA ARG A 90 9.72 -8.88 8.14
C ARG A 90 8.49 -9.48 7.47
N ALA A 91 8.17 -8.98 6.28
CA ALA A 91 7.09 -9.50 5.45
C ALA A 91 7.61 -9.95 4.07
N PRO A 92 7.28 -11.16 3.60
CA PRO A 92 6.51 -12.21 4.28
C PRO A 92 7.27 -12.87 5.44
N LYS A 93 6.57 -13.50 6.39
CA LYS A 93 7.21 -14.13 7.58
C LYS A 93 8.23 -15.22 7.22
N LYS A 94 7.98 -15.99 6.15
CA LYS A 94 8.89 -17.01 5.63
C LYS A 94 9.79 -16.42 4.54
N LEU A 95 11.08 -16.74 4.60
CA LEU A 95 12.03 -16.40 3.55
C LEU A 95 11.81 -17.31 2.34
N ASN A 96 11.79 -16.74 1.14
CA ASN A 96 11.77 -17.47 -0.11
C ASN A 96 13.17 -17.38 -0.77
N PRO A 97 13.95 -18.48 -0.85
CA PRO A 97 15.30 -18.46 -1.42
C PRO A 97 15.36 -18.03 -2.90
N ASN A 98 14.25 -18.13 -3.64
CA ASN A 98 14.19 -17.76 -5.06
C ASN A 98 14.10 -16.24 -5.28
N ILE A 99 13.90 -15.45 -4.22
CA ILE A 99 13.80 -13.99 -4.30
C ILE A 99 15.14 -13.41 -3.82
N PRO A 100 15.96 -12.81 -4.72
CA PRO A 100 17.28 -12.32 -4.36
C PRO A 100 17.23 -11.00 -3.57
N THR A 101 16.09 -10.31 -3.59
CA THR A 101 15.91 -9.05 -2.85
C THR A 101 15.57 -9.31 -1.38
N PRO A 102 16.12 -8.53 -0.43
CA PRO A 102 15.73 -8.63 0.97
C PRO A 102 14.24 -8.38 1.17
N ARG A 103 13.61 -9.07 2.13
CA ARG A 103 12.21 -8.85 2.48
C ARG A 103 12.01 -7.46 3.06
N HIS A 104 10.82 -6.92 2.87
CA HIS A 104 10.46 -5.64 3.47
C HIS A 104 10.29 -5.79 4.97
N ILE A 105 10.57 -4.73 5.71
CA ILE A 105 10.20 -4.61 7.12
C ILE A 105 8.92 -3.79 7.19
N ILE A 106 7.92 -4.31 7.89
CA ILE A 106 6.69 -3.59 8.22
C ILE A 106 6.74 -3.23 9.70
N ILE A 107 6.56 -1.94 9.98
CA ILE A 107 6.46 -1.39 11.32
C ILE A 107 5.08 -0.78 11.47
N LYS A 108 4.30 -1.31 12.41
CA LYS A 108 3.00 -0.77 12.77
C LYS A 108 3.17 0.21 13.91
N MET A 109 2.90 1.48 13.63
CA MET A 109 2.95 2.54 14.64
C MET A 109 1.68 2.52 15.50
N GLU A 110 1.77 2.94 16.76
CA GLU A 110 0.56 3.16 17.59
C GLU A 110 -0.29 4.32 17.04
N LYS A 111 0.36 5.33 16.46
CA LYS A 111 -0.29 6.53 15.92
C LYS A 111 0.01 6.73 14.44
N VAL A 112 -1.04 6.95 13.66
CA VAL A 112 -0.94 7.30 12.22
C VAL A 112 -0.16 8.60 12.01
N SER A 113 -0.32 9.57 12.91
CA SER A 113 0.40 10.86 12.85
C SER A 113 1.91 10.68 12.83
N ASP A 114 2.43 9.69 13.55
CA ASP A 114 3.87 9.46 13.65
C ASP A 114 4.42 8.88 12.35
N LYS A 115 3.70 7.91 11.75
CA LYS A 115 4.01 7.42 10.39
C LYS A 115 4.03 8.57 9.38
N GLU A 116 3.00 9.42 9.39
CA GLU A 116 2.88 10.53 8.42
C GLU A 116 4.04 11.52 8.55
N ARG A 117 4.44 11.86 9.78
CA ARG A 117 5.60 12.73 10.05
C ARG A 117 6.89 12.14 9.50
N ILE A 118 7.12 10.84 9.70
CA ILE A 118 8.31 10.14 9.20
C ILE A 118 8.32 10.13 7.67
N LEU A 119 7.20 9.78 7.03
CA LEU A 119 7.11 9.76 5.57
C LEU A 119 7.29 11.15 4.96
N LYS A 120 6.78 12.20 5.62
CA LYS A 120 6.99 13.58 5.20
C LYS A 120 8.48 13.95 5.26
N ALA A 121 9.14 13.67 6.39
CA ALA A 121 10.57 13.93 6.55
C ALA A 121 11.42 13.14 5.54
N ALA A 122 11.06 11.88 5.28
CA ALA A 122 11.71 11.05 4.26
C ALA A 122 11.55 11.64 2.85
N GLY A 123 10.35 12.13 2.52
CA GLY A 123 10.06 12.79 1.24
C GLY A 123 10.85 14.10 1.04
N GLU A 124 11.06 14.88 2.11
CA GLU A 124 11.84 16.11 2.09
C GLU A 124 13.35 15.84 1.96
N LYS A 125 13.87 14.85 2.68
CA LYS A 125 15.30 14.48 2.65
C LYS A 125 15.71 13.81 1.33
N GLN A 126 14.80 13.11 0.66
CA GLN A 126 14.97 12.31 -0.58
C GLN A 126 15.97 11.13 -0.50
N ASN A 127 17.04 11.23 0.29
CA ASN A 127 18.02 10.16 0.49
C ASN A 127 18.03 9.70 1.96
N VAL A 128 17.46 8.52 2.21
CA VAL A 128 17.45 7.85 3.52
C VAL A 128 18.43 6.69 3.46
N THR A 129 19.28 6.56 4.49
CA THR A 129 20.34 5.55 4.51
C THR A 129 20.32 4.73 5.81
N TYR A 130 20.79 3.49 5.72
CA TYR A 130 21.07 2.62 6.85
C TYR A 130 22.46 2.02 6.68
N LYS A 131 23.39 2.35 7.59
CA LYS A 131 24.80 1.90 7.55
C LYS A 131 25.46 2.06 6.18
N GLY A 132 25.27 3.24 5.56
CA GLY A 132 25.80 3.56 4.24
C GLY A 132 25.02 2.98 3.05
N THR A 133 24.01 2.14 3.28
CA THR A 133 23.12 1.62 2.22
C THR A 133 21.91 2.52 2.05
N THR A 134 21.56 2.92 0.83
CA THR A 134 20.32 3.66 0.57
C THR A 134 19.11 2.76 0.77
N ILE A 135 18.12 3.26 1.50
CA ILE A 135 16.87 2.57 1.82
C ILE A 135 15.68 3.42 1.41
N LYS A 136 14.51 2.79 1.30
CA LYS A 136 13.26 3.46 0.98
C LYS A 136 12.25 3.27 2.09
N LEU A 137 11.67 4.38 2.55
CA LEU A 137 10.53 4.41 3.45
C LEU A 137 9.27 4.67 2.61
N SER A 138 8.24 3.85 2.77
CA SER A 138 6.96 4.01 2.08
C SER A 138 5.79 3.65 2.98
N ALA A 139 4.62 4.19 2.68
CA ALA A 139 3.38 3.70 3.27
C ALA A 139 3.00 2.34 2.69
N ASP A 140 2.41 1.51 3.54
CA ASP A 140 1.77 0.25 3.15
C ASP A 140 0.34 0.53 2.64
N PHE A 141 0.00 0.01 1.47
CA PHE A 141 -1.29 0.21 0.79
C PHE A 141 -1.74 -1.09 0.14
N SER A 142 -3.05 -1.23 -0.06
CA SER A 142 -3.64 -2.29 -0.87
C SER A 142 -3.08 -2.28 -2.29
N THR A 143 -3.12 -3.45 -2.92
CA THR A 143 -2.66 -3.64 -4.30
C THR A 143 -3.36 -2.73 -5.29
N GLU A 144 -4.66 -2.54 -5.07
CA GLU A 144 -5.52 -1.71 -5.90
C GLU A 144 -5.20 -0.22 -5.71
N THR A 145 -4.97 0.24 -4.48
CA THR A 145 -4.53 1.63 -4.22
C THR A 145 -3.14 1.90 -4.79
N LEU A 146 -2.22 0.93 -4.69
CA LEU A 146 -0.90 1.02 -5.35
C LEU A 146 -1.03 1.08 -6.89
N GLN A 147 -1.98 0.35 -7.47
CA GLN A 147 -2.24 0.36 -8.89
C GLN A 147 -2.80 1.71 -9.36
N ALA A 148 -3.85 2.21 -8.71
CA ALA A 148 -4.43 3.52 -9.02
C ALA A 148 -3.40 4.66 -8.91
N ARG A 149 -2.51 4.58 -7.90
CA ARG A 149 -1.38 5.52 -7.77
C ARG A 149 -0.42 5.43 -8.95
N ARG A 150 -0.08 4.24 -9.43
CA ARG A 150 0.80 4.02 -10.60
C ARG A 150 0.20 4.60 -11.86
N GLU A 151 -1.08 4.35 -12.12
CA GLU A 151 -1.80 4.90 -13.28
C GLU A 151 -1.85 6.44 -13.24
N SER A 152 -1.94 7.00 -12.03
CA SER A 152 -1.93 8.46 -11.82
C SER A 152 -0.54 9.10 -11.89
N GLN A 153 0.56 8.33 -11.95
CA GLN A 153 1.92 8.89 -11.90
C GLN A 153 2.24 9.80 -13.08
N GLU A 154 1.82 9.43 -14.29
CA GLU A 154 2.08 10.24 -15.48
C GLU A 154 1.39 11.61 -15.41
N ILE A 155 0.13 11.62 -14.95
CA ILE A 155 -0.63 12.84 -14.71
C ILE A 155 0.08 13.73 -13.67
N PHE A 156 0.54 13.12 -12.57
CA PHE A 156 1.25 13.84 -11.52
C PHE A 156 2.56 14.47 -12.02
N LYS A 157 3.34 13.75 -12.85
CA LYS A 157 4.57 14.27 -13.45
C LYS A 157 4.30 15.53 -14.29
N VAL A 158 3.27 15.50 -15.14
CA VAL A 158 2.86 16.65 -15.97
C VAL A 158 2.47 17.85 -15.12
N LEU A 159 1.66 17.64 -14.07
CA LEU A 159 1.23 18.72 -13.18
C LEU A 159 2.38 19.34 -12.39
N LYS A 160 3.40 18.56 -12.03
CA LYS A 160 4.59 19.07 -11.32
C LYS A 160 5.47 19.93 -12.24
N GLY A 161 5.64 19.54 -13.51
CA GLY A 161 6.43 20.29 -14.49
C GLY A 161 5.87 21.69 -14.77
N LYS A 162 4.54 21.85 -14.77
CA LYS A 162 3.88 23.15 -14.99
C LYS A 162 4.14 24.18 -13.87
N LYS A 163 4.42 23.75 -12.63
CA LYS A 163 4.71 24.66 -11.51
C LYS A 163 6.12 25.25 -11.53
N HIS A 164 7.02 24.71 -12.35
CA HIS A 164 8.42 25.15 -12.46
C HIS A 164 8.70 25.92 -13.77
N ALA A 165 7.68 26.14 -14.60
CA ALA A 165 7.78 26.81 -15.90
C ALA A 165 7.31 28.28 -15.85
N THR A 166 7.38 28.92 -14.69
CA THR A 166 7.04 30.34 -14.48
C THR A 166 8.09 30.95 -13.57
#